data_AF-A0A955RDP5-F1
#
_entry.id   AF-A0A955RDP5-F1
#
_cell.length_a   1.000
_cell.length_b   1.000
_cell.length_c   1.000
_cell.angle_alpha   90.00
_cell.angle_beta   90.00
_cell.angle_gamma   90.00
#
_symmetry.space_group_name_H-M   'P 1'
#
loop_
_entity.id
_entity.type
_entity.pdbx_description
1 polymer ?
#
loop_
_entity_poly.entity_id
_entity_poly.type
_entity_poly.pdbx_seq_one_letter_code
_entity_poly.pdbx_strand_id
1 'polypeptide(L)'
;RIEFPVGLGRQDIWLGRPILPETLAAMAYKDRKQVVIDAINALGMSNADEQPTAPNPELQAAAEAWKAAHPATDDEHAVLAAVLQGLASRCEETDMALHGAATTPWAMELQRRLFEGL
;
A
#
# COMPACT_ATOMS: atom_id res chain seq x y z
N ARG A 1 4.01 0.58 -16.13
CA ARG A 1 4.07 0.01 -14.77
C ARG A 1 2.76 0.36 -14.10
N ILE A 2 2.13 -0.59 -13.40
CA ILE A 2 0.88 -0.36 -12.67
C ILE A 2 1.30 -0.13 -11.22
N GLU A 3 1.26 1.12 -10.74
CA GLU A 3 1.63 1.45 -9.35
C GLU A 3 0.48 1.22 -8.36
N PHE A 4 -0.76 1.19 -8.86
CA PHE A 4 -1.97 0.96 -8.07
C PHE A 4 -2.83 -0.16 -8.64
N PRO A 5 -3.64 -0.85 -7.82
CA PRO A 5 -4.61 -1.81 -8.31
C PRO A 5 -5.49 -1.22 -9.43
N VAL A 6 -5.90 -2.08 -10.37
CA VAL A 6 -6.76 -1.68 -11.48
C VAL A 6 -8.00 -0.96 -10.95
N GLY A 7 -8.25 0.25 -11.45
CA GLY A 7 -9.36 1.10 -11.00
C GLY A 7 -9.30 1.52 -9.53
N LEU A 8 -8.10 1.60 -8.95
CA LEU A 8 -7.86 1.87 -7.52
C LEU A 8 -8.63 0.91 -6.59
N GLY A 9 -8.83 -0.33 -7.04
CA GLY A 9 -9.38 -1.41 -6.24
C GLY A 9 -8.47 -1.77 -5.05
N ARG A 10 -8.72 -2.93 -4.45
CA ARG A 10 -7.96 -3.42 -3.30
C ARG A 10 -7.05 -4.58 -3.69
N GLN A 11 -6.04 -4.82 -2.88
CA GLN A 11 -5.24 -6.02 -2.94
C GLN A 11 -5.48 -6.84 -1.68
N ASP A 12 -5.80 -8.12 -1.86
CA ASP A 12 -5.90 -9.04 -0.74
C ASP A 12 -4.52 -9.57 -0.39
N ILE A 13 -4.13 -9.44 0.87
CA ILE A 13 -2.82 -9.88 1.36
C ILE A 13 -3.04 -11.07 2.28
N TRP A 14 -2.55 -12.23 1.85
CA TRP A 14 -2.56 -13.45 2.65
C TRP A 14 -1.31 -13.51 3.51
N LEU A 15 -1.48 -13.55 4.84
CA LEU A 15 -0.39 -13.74 5.78
C LEU A 15 -0.41 -15.20 6.26
N GLY A 16 0.59 -15.97 5.84
CA GLY A 16 0.72 -17.37 6.20
C GLY A 16 1.19 -17.58 7.64
N ARG A 17 1.25 -18.85 8.04
CA ARG A 17 1.83 -19.23 9.33
C ARG A 17 3.32 -18.90 9.36
N PRO A 18 3.84 -18.27 10.43
CA PRO A 18 5.27 -18.03 10.58
C PRO A 18 6.08 -19.34 10.58
N ILE A 19 7.22 -19.34 9.89
CA ILE A 19 8.22 -20.40 9.93
C ILE A 19 9.35 -19.94 10.85
N LEU A 20 9.48 -20.56 12.03
CA LEU A 20 10.47 -20.16 13.01
C LEU A 20 11.88 -20.65 12.63
N PRO A 21 12.96 -19.91 12.97
CA PRO A 21 14.34 -20.32 12.67
C PRO A 21 14.68 -21.72 13.18
N GLU A 22 14.20 -22.07 14.38
CA GLU A 22 14.45 -23.36 15.03
C GLU A 22 13.83 -24.52 14.23
N THR A 23 12.70 -24.26 13.55
CA THR A 23 12.03 -25.24 12.68
C THR A 23 12.92 -25.59 11.48
N LEU A 24 13.55 -24.60 10.86
CA LEU A 24 14.44 -24.81 9.71
C LEU A 24 15.80 -25.36 10.15
N ALA A 25 16.32 -24.93 11.29
CA ALA A 25 17.61 -25.36 11.82
C ALA A 25 17.66 -26.88 12.05
N ALA A 26 16.55 -27.48 12.49
CA ALA A 26 16.42 -28.92 12.71
C ALA A 26 16.35 -29.76 11.40
N MET A 27 16.18 -29.12 10.23
CA MET A 27 16.07 -29.80 8.94
C MET A 27 17.42 -29.90 8.22
N ALA A 28 17.55 -30.91 7.35
CA ALA A 28 18.68 -30.98 6.42
C ALA A 28 18.67 -29.78 5.46
N TYR A 29 19.86 -29.29 5.09
CA TYR A 29 20.01 -28.04 4.33
C TYR A 29 19.21 -28.01 3.03
N LYS A 30 19.16 -29.14 2.31
CA LYS A 30 18.42 -29.28 1.05
C LYS A 30 16.90 -29.07 1.23
N ASP A 31 16.34 -29.48 2.36
CA ASP A 31 14.89 -29.54 2.57
C ASP A 31 14.31 -28.19 3.04
N ARG A 32 15.14 -27.35 3.68
CA ARG A 32 14.72 -26.03 4.21
C ARG A 32 14.10 -25.14 3.14
N LYS A 33 14.71 -25.10 1.94
CA LYS A 33 14.21 -24.29 0.82
C LYS A 33 12.83 -24.78 0.36
N GLN A 34 12.66 -26.10 0.27
CA GLN A 34 11.42 -26.68 -0.23
C GLN A 34 10.25 -26.37 0.69
N VAL A 35 10.43 -26.47 2.01
CA VAL A 35 9.41 -26.12 3.00
C VAL A 35 8.91 -24.68 2.86
N VAL A 36 9.80 -23.71 2.62
CA VAL A 36 9.42 -22.30 2.42
C VAL A 36 8.65 -22.12 1.11
N ILE A 37 9.11 -22.75 0.03
CA ILE A 37 8.44 -22.69 -1.27
C ILE A 37 7.04 -23.28 -1.18
N ASP A 38 6.89 -24.45 -0.55
CA ASP A 38 5.62 -25.13 -0.39
C ASP A 38 4.65 -24.28 0.45
N ALA A 39 5.14 -23.64 1.51
CA ALA A 39 4.33 -22.75 2.34
C ALA A 39 3.83 -21.52 1.56
N ILE A 40 4.66 -20.93 0.70
CA ILE A 40 4.27 -19.81 -0.17
C ILE A 40 3.27 -20.26 -1.22
N ASN A 41 3.55 -21.36 -1.92
CA ASN A 41 2.70 -21.85 -3.01
C ASN A 41 1.33 -22.37 -2.51
N ALA A 42 1.24 -22.77 -1.25
CA ALA A 42 -0.01 -23.16 -0.61
C ALA A 42 -0.75 -21.99 0.04
N LEU A 43 -0.20 -20.77 0.01
CA LEU A 43 -0.79 -19.60 0.65
C LEU A 43 -1.73 -18.86 -0.30
N GLY A 44 -2.99 -18.71 0.11
CA GLY A 44 -3.98 -17.94 -0.65
C GLY A 44 -4.52 -18.70 -1.87
N MET A 45 -4.95 -17.95 -2.87
CA MET A 45 -5.50 -18.50 -4.11
C MET A 45 -4.40 -18.81 -5.12
N SER A 46 -4.67 -19.73 -6.05
CA SER A 46 -3.72 -20.00 -7.13
C SER A 46 -3.63 -18.81 -8.08
N ASN A 47 -2.46 -18.58 -8.67
CA ASN A 47 -2.26 -17.52 -9.66
C ASN A 47 -3.19 -17.67 -10.88
N ALA A 48 -3.64 -18.90 -11.19
CA ALA A 48 -4.55 -19.15 -12.31
C ALA A 48 -5.98 -18.65 -12.03
N ASP A 49 -6.35 -18.57 -10.75
CA ASP A 49 -7.67 -18.14 -10.29
C ASP A 49 -7.68 -16.65 -9.86
N GLU A 50 -6.51 -16.04 -9.72
CA GLU A 50 -6.36 -14.64 -9.29
C GLU A 50 -7.04 -13.69 -10.30
N GLN A 51 -7.91 -12.82 -9.78
CA GLN A 51 -8.60 -11.80 -10.56
C GLN A 51 -8.48 -10.44 -9.84
N PRO A 52 -8.43 -9.33 -10.58
CA PRO A 52 -8.51 -8.00 -9.98
C PRO A 52 -9.78 -7.88 -9.12
N THR A 53 -9.66 -7.24 -7.96
CA THR A 53 -10.83 -6.87 -7.16
C THR A 53 -11.66 -5.81 -7.89
N ALA A 54 -12.89 -5.59 -7.41
CA ALA A 54 -13.74 -4.53 -7.95
C ALA A 54 -13.04 -3.16 -7.85
N PRO A 55 -13.16 -2.31 -8.88
CA PRO A 55 -12.61 -0.96 -8.85
C PRO A 55 -13.24 -0.13 -7.72
N ASN A 56 -12.58 0.97 -7.34
CA ASN A 56 -13.07 1.93 -6.35
C ASN A 56 -13.28 3.31 -6.99
N PRO A 57 -14.45 3.56 -7.62
CA PRO A 57 -14.75 4.83 -8.29
C PRO A 57 -14.73 6.04 -7.35
N GLU A 58 -15.09 5.85 -6.08
CA GLU A 58 -15.09 6.94 -5.09
C GLU A 58 -13.67 7.41 -4.79
N LEU A 59 -12.75 6.47 -4.57
CA LEU A 59 -11.34 6.81 -4.38
C LEU A 59 -10.72 7.43 -5.64
N GLN A 60 -11.09 6.93 -6.82
CA GLN A 60 -10.64 7.50 -8.08
C GLN A 60 -11.10 8.96 -8.23
N ALA A 61 -12.38 9.24 -8.01
CA ALA A 61 -12.90 10.59 -8.05
C ALA A 61 -12.24 11.51 -7.01
N ALA A 62 -11.95 11.00 -5.81
CA ALA A 62 -11.26 11.76 -4.77
C ALA A 62 -9.80 12.10 -5.15
N ALA A 63 -9.06 11.16 -5.76
CA ALA A 63 -7.71 11.39 -6.25
C ALA A 63 -7.69 12.40 -7.40
N GLU A 64 -8.62 12.28 -8.35
CA GLU A 64 -8.80 13.24 -9.45
C GLU A 64 -9.13 14.64 -8.91
N ALA A 65 -10.01 14.73 -7.91
CA ALA A 65 -10.34 15.99 -7.25
C ALA A 65 -9.13 16.61 -6.52
N TRP A 66 -8.32 15.79 -5.82
CA TRP A 66 -7.09 16.26 -5.21
C TRP A 66 -6.12 16.83 -6.24
N LYS A 67 -5.89 16.10 -7.34
CA LYS A 67 -4.98 16.55 -8.42
C LYS A 67 -5.48 17.82 -9.11
N ALA A 68 -6.80 17.95 -9.28
CA ALA A 68 -7.39 19.18 -9.82
C ALA A 68 -7.17 20.39 -8.89
N ALA A 69 -7.23 20.18 -7.57
CA ALA A 69 -6.96 21.22 -6.57
C ALA A 69 -5.45 21.51 -6.42
N HIS A 70 -4.59 20.51 -6.63
CA HIS A 70 -3.14 20.60 -6.46
C HIS A 70 -2.41 20.05 -7.70
N PRO A 71 -2.36 20.83 -8.81
CA PRO A 71 -1.85 20.34 -10.10
C PRO A 71 -0.38 19.92 -10.13
N ALA A 72 0.42 20.36 -9.15
CA ALA A 72 1.82 19.97 -9.01
C ALA A 72 1.99 18.56 -8.41
N THR A 73 0.95 18.00 -7.78
CA THR A 73 0.98 16.65 -7.22
C THR A 73 1.04 15.61 -8.33
N ASP A 74 1.93 14.62 -8.19
CA ASP A 74 1.93 13.45 -9.06
C ASP A 74 0.72 12.53 -8.77
N ASP A 75 0.50 11.55 -9.65
CA ASP A 75 -0.65 10.65 -9.53
C ASP A 75 -0.58 9.80 -8.25
N GLU A 76 0.61 9.37 -7.88
CA GLU A 76 0.84 8.53 -6.71
C GLU A 76 0.47 9.23 -5.41
N HIS A 77 0.92 10.47 -5.24
CA HIS A 77 0.64 11.26 -4.07
C HIS A 77 -0.79 11.83 -4.07
N ALA A 78 -1.41 12.00 -5.23
CA ALA A 78 -2.84 12.33 -5.29
C ALA A 78 -3.72 11.18 -4.78
N VAL A 79 -3.39 9.94 -5.14
CA VAL A 79 -4.07 8.75 -4.58
C VAL A 79 -3.79 8.63 -3.09
N LEU A 80 -2.53 8.83 -2.66
CA LEU A 80 -2.18 8.82 -1.23
C LEU A 80 -2.98 9.86 -0.45
N ALA A 81 -3.07 11.10 -0.94
CA ALA A 81 -3.85 12.17 -0.32
C ALA A 81 -5.32 11.75 -0.13
N ALA A 82 -5.94 11.22 -1.19
CA ALA A 82 -7.33 10.78 -1.17
C ALA A 82 -7.57 9.66 -0.14
N VAL A 83 -6.65 8.69 -0.06
CA VAL A 83 -6.70 7.63 0.97
C VAL A 83 -6.62 8.24 2.37
N LEU A 84 -5.64 9.11 2.62
CA LEU A 84 -5.44 9.72 3.94
C LEU A 84 -6.63 10.59 4.36
N GLN A 85 -7.20 11.37 3.44
CA GLN A 85 -8.41 12.15 3.68
C GLN A 85 -9.61 11.27 4.06
N GLY A 86 -9.74 10.11 3.43
CA GLY A 86 -10.82 9.14 3.68
C GLY A 86 -10.69 8.33 4.97
N LEU A 87 -9.56 8.43 5.70
CA LEU A 87 -9.40 7.73 6.98
C LEU A 87 -10.35 8.31 8.04
N ALA A 88 -11.10 7.42 8.70
CA ALA A 88 -12.01 7.80 9.78
C ALA A 88 -11.29 8.41 11.00
N SER A 89 -10.04 8.02 11.22
CA SER A 89 -9.16 8.60 12.25
C SER A 89 -7.75 8.70 11.69
N ARG A 90 -7.10 9.82 11.94
CA ARG A 90 -5.70 10.09 11.58
C ARG A 90 -4.90 10.40 12.84
N CYS A 91 -3.59 10.18 12.78
CA CYS A 91 -2.69 10.73 13.79
C CYS A 91 -2.41 12.21 13.49
N GLU A 92 -1.92 12.93 14.50
CA GLU A 92 -1.60 14.35 14.41
C GLU A 92 -0.65 14.65 13.23
N GLU A 93 0.40 13.85 13.03
CA GLU A 93 1.36 14.07 11.95
C GLU A 93 0.72 13.98 10.55
N THR A 94 -0.23 13.06 10.36
CA THR A 94 -0.95 12.93 9.09
C THR A 94 -1.88 14.11 8.86
N ASP A 95 -2.58 14.57 9.91
CA ASP A 95 -3.42 15.76 9.83
C ASP A 95 -2.58 17.00 9.51
N MET A 96 -1.44 17.18 10.17
CA MET A 96 -0.54 18.30 9.90
C MET A 96 -0.05 18.30 8.44
N ALA A 97 0.36 17.14 7.93
CA ALA A 97 0.83 17.01 6.55
C ALA A 97 -0.27 17.33 5.53
N LEU A 98 -1.52 16.90 5.77
CA LEU A 98 -2.67 17.20 4.90
C LEU A 98 -3.10 18.67 4.91
N HIS A 99 -2.79 19.42 5.98
CA HIS A 99 -3.23 20.81 6.16
C HIS A 99 -2.10 21.83 6.00
N GLY A 100 -0.92 21.43 5.52
CA GLY A 100 0.18 22.36 5.29
C GLY A 100 0.91 22.80 6.56
N ALA A 101 0.73 22.10 7.68
CA ALA A 101 1.20 22.47 9.01
C ALA A 101 2.29 21.54 9.57
N ALA A 102 2.90 20.69 8.75
CA ALA A 102 3.88 19.71 9.20
C ALA A 102 5.13 20.35 9.84
N THR A 103 5.58 19.74 10.95
CA THR A 103 6.75 20.20 11.72
C THR A 103 7.80 19.13 11.92
N THR A 104 7.44 17.84 11.78
CA THR A 104 8.40 16.74 11.86
C THR A 104 9.01 16.48 10.49
N PRO A 105 10.28 16.03 10.39
CA PRO A 105 10.95 15.83 9.10
C PRO A 105 10.15 14.94 8.12
N TRP A 106 9.54 13.87 8.63
CA TRP A 106 8.72 12.97 7.82
C TRP A 106 7.41 13.59 7.37
N ALA A 107 6.70 14.30 8.26
CA ALA A 107 5.46 14.97 7.91
C ALA A 107 5.72 16.11 6.91
N MET A 108 6.85 16.82 7.02
CA MET A 108 7.23 17.88 6.09
C MET A 108 7.53 17.33 4.70
N GLU A 109 8.25 16.21 4.61
CA GLU A 109 8.49 15.56 3.32
C GLU A 109 7.19 15.04 2.71
N LEU A 110 6.32 14.41 3.50
CA LEU A 110 5.00 13.98 3.02
C LEU A 110 4.20 15.18 2.51
N GLN A 111 4.07 16.24 3.30
CA GLN A 111 3.39 17.48 2.89
C GLN A 111 3.96 17.99 1.56
N ARG A 112 5.28 18.11 1.45
CA ARG A 112 5.93 18.58 0.22
C ARG A 112 5.50 17.72 -0.97
N ARG A 113 5.49 16.40 -0.86
CA ARG A 113 5.04 15.50 -1.93
C ARG A 113 3.56 15.65 -2.27
N LEU A 114 2.71 15.85 -1.25
CA LEU A 114 1.27 16.01 -1.41
C LEU A 114 0.87 17.31 -2.13
N PHE A 115 1.73 18.34 -2.12
CA PHE A 115 1.40 19.66 -2.67
C PHE A 115 2.32 20.14 -3.81
N GLU A 116 3.59 19.75 -3.79
CA GLU A 116 4.63 20.30 -4.68
C GLU A 116 5.15 19.29 -5.71
N GLY A 117 4.75 18.02 -5.61
CA GLY A 117 5.20 16.97 -6.51
C GLY A 117 6.64 16.52 -6.27
N LEU A 118 7.15 15.74 -7.24
CA LEU A 118 8.45 15.06 -7.14
C LEU A 118 9.65 15.92 -7.54
#